data_AF-A0A1H1BXD1-F1
#
_entry.id   AF-A0A1H1BXD1-F1
#
_cell.length_a   1.000
_cell.length_b   1.000
_cell.length_c   1.000
_cell.angle_alpha   90.00
_cell.angle_beta   90.00
_cell.angle_gamma   90.00
#
_symmetry.space_group_name_H-M   'P 1'
#
loop_
_entity.id
_entity.type
_entity.pdbx_description
1 polymer ?
#
loop_
_entity_poly.entity_id
_entity_poly.type
_entity_poly.pdbx_seq_one_letter_code
_entity_poly.pdbx_strand_id
1 'polypeptide(L)'
;MESDRRRYALLLAGCILVAAIVYLVFVPRYVLADQHSRAVLYLGIGWLPYTGAFYAAARLFSSPEALPNMRAADVGLGLFLVSLLLSLGLDAWGFAPELVPAAHALQAIGVFAGLALFGWGIGRRSKAMSGTD
;
A
#
# COMPACT_ATOMS: atom_id res chain seq x y z
N MET A 1 17.92 -20.40 0.65
CA MET A 1 16.64 -20.59 -0.08
C MET A 1 15.47 -20.83 0.87
N GLU A 2 15.37 -21.98 1.57
CA GLU A 2 14.21 -22.26 2.44
C GLU A 2 14.05 -21.24 3.59
N SER A 3 15.17 -20.80 4.18
CA SER A 3 15.20 -19.79 5.24
C SER A 3 14.65 -18.44 4.79
N ASP A 4 15.01 -17.98 3.59
CA ASP A 4 14.59 -16.68 3.07
C ASP A 4 13.14 -16.71 2.62
N ARG A 5 12.72 -17.79 1.96
CA ARG A 5 11.31 -18.02 1.64
C ARG A 5 10.45 -18.01 2.89
N ARG A 6 10.86 -18.70 3.96
CA ARG A 6 10.16 -18.68 5.25
C ARG A 6 10.12 -17.29 5.88
N ARG A 7 11.23 -16.53 5.85
CA ARG A 7 11.29 -15.14 6.34
C ARG A 7 10.31 -14.23 5.60
N TYR A 8 10.29 -14.28 4.27
CA TYR A 8 9.38 -13.44 3.49
C TYR A 8 7.92 -13.90 3.61
N ALA A 9 7.66 -15.20 3.79
CA ALA A 9 6.32 -15.69 4.07
C ALA A 9 5.81 -15.19 5.43
N LEU A 10 6.66 -15.19 6.47
CA LEU A 10 6.34 -14.60 7.77
C LEU A 10 6.13 -13.08 7.67
N LEU A 11 6.95 -12.39 6.89
CA LEU A 11 6.78 -10.96 6.64
C LEU A 11 5.45 -10.67 5.94
N LEU A 12 5.12 -11.43 4.88
CA LEU A 12 3.86 -11.30 4.15
C LEU A 12 2.67 -11.54 5.08
N ALA A 13 2.68 -12.63 5.86
CA ALA A 13 1.63 -12.94 6.81
C ALA A 13 1.48 -11.84 7.87
N GLY A 14 2.60 -11.34 8.41
CA GLY A 14 2.61 -10.24 9.38
C GLY A 14 2.05 -8.94 8.79
N CYS A 15 2.47 -8.57 7.58
CA CYS A 15 1.97 -7.40 6.87
C CYS A 15 0.46 -7.50 6.58
N ILE A 16 -0.01 -8.64 6.08
CA ILE A 16 -1.44 -8.88 5.84
C ILE A 16 -2.23 -8.78 7.15
N LEU A 17 -1.76 -9.44 8.22
CA LEU A 17 -2.42 -9.43 9.51
C LEU A 17 -2.52 -8.01 10.08
N VAL A 18 -1.43 -7.27 10.09
CA VAL A 18 -1.41 -5.89 10.59
C VAL A 18 -2.31 -4.99 9.73
N ALA A 19 -2.24 -5.09 8.40
CA ALA A 19 -3.12 -4.33 7.52
C ALA A 19 -4.60 -4.67 7.76
N ALA A 20 -4.94 -5.95 7.92
CA ALA A 20 -6.29 -6.39 8.22
C ALA A 20 -6.79 -5.83 9.57
N ILE A 21 -5.96 -5.88 10.62
CA ILE A 21 -6.30 -5.28 11.92
C ILE A 21 -6.53 -3.77 11.78
N VAL A 22 -5.67 -3.07 11.04
CA VAL A 22 -5.82 -1.63 10.83
C VAL A 22 -7.13 -1.29 10.10
N TYR A 23 -7.39 -1.90 8.95
CA TYR A 23 -8.52 -1.52 8.10
C TYR A 23 -9.86 -2.14 8.52
N LEU A 24 -9.86 -3.30 9.19
CA LEU A 24 -11.10 -3.97 9.60
C LEU A 24 -11.46 -3.71 11.07
N VAL A 25 -10.49 -3.33 11.92
CA VAL A 25 -10.74 -3.09 13.34
C VAL A 25 -10.52 -1.63 13.70
N PHE A 26 -9.33 -1.08 13.51
CA PHE A 26 -9.03 0.27 14.00
C PHE A 26 -9.75 1.37 13.23
N VAL A 27 -9.68 1.38 11.89
CA VAL A 27 -10.34 2.39 11.07
C VAL A 27 -11.86 2.42 11.34
N PRO A 28 -12.60 1.30 11.24
CA PRO A 28 -14.04 1.31 11.52
C PRO A 28 -14.35 1.71 12.96
N ARG A 29 -13.59 1.24 13.94
CA ARG A 29 -13.78 1.59 15.35
C ARG A 29 -13.68 3.10 15.59
N TYR A 30 -12.70 3.77 15.00
CA TYR A 30 -12.53 5.21 15.19
C TYR A 30 -13.53 6.03 14.37
N VAL A 31 -13.94 5.57 13.19
CA VAL A 31 -15.05 6.17 12.42
C VAL A 31 -16.36 6.09 13.21
N LEU A 32 -16.72 4.91 13.71
CA LEU A 32 -17.94 4.71 14.50
C LEU A 32 -17.94 5.45 15.84
N ALA A 33 -16.75 5.76 16.37
CA ALA A 33 -16.59 6.55 17.59
C ALA A 33 -16.45 8.06 17.33
N ASP A 34 -16.74 8.54 16.12
CA ASP A 34 -16.66 9.95 15.69
C ASP A 34 -15.25 10.58 15.83
N GLN A 35 -14.22 9.74 15.94
CA GLN A 35 -12.81 10.14 16.12
C GLN A 35 -12.08 10.20 14.77
N HIS A 36 -12.57 11.06 13.87
CA HIS A 36 -12.10 11.18 12.49
C HIS A 36 -10.59 11.38 12.35
N SER A 37 -9.97 12.23 13.18
CA SER A 37 -8.51 12.45 13.17
C SER A 37 -7.71 11.17 13.44
N ARG A 38 -8.20 10.30 14.34
CA ARG A 38 -7.57 9.00 14.60
C ARG A 38 -7.85 8.01 13.47
N ALA A 39 -9.04 8.01 12.90
CA ALA A 39 -9.35 7.16 11.75
C ALA A 39 -8.40 7.44 10.57
N VAL A 40 -8.19 8.72 10.24
CA VAL A 40 -7.23 9.14 9.20
C VAL A 40 -5.79 8.75 9.54
N LEU A 41 -5.38 8.92 10.80
CA LEU A 41 -4.05 8.47 11.24
C LEU A 41 -3.86 6.98 11.02
N TYR A 42 -4.81 6.14 11.45
CA TYR A 42 -4.73 4.69 11.28
C TYR A 42 -4.82 4.27 9.81
N LEU A 43 -5.63 4.97 8.99
CA LEU A 43 -5.66 4.78 7.55
C LEU A 43 -4.25 4.95 6.94
N GLY A 44 -3.57 6.04 7.28
CA GLY A 44 -2.20 6.31 6.82
C GLY A 44 -1.18 5.30 7.35
N ILE A 45 -1.28 4.91 8.64
CA ILE A 45 -0.42 3.85 9.21
C ILE A 45 -0.59 2.53 8.45
N GLY A 46 -1.81 2.20 8.03
CA GLY A 46 -2.12 1.01 7.25
C GLY A 46 -1.44 0.94 5.89
N TRP A 47 -0.98 2.07 5.32
CA TRP A 47 -0.27 2.09 4.05
C TRP A 47 1.08 1.37 4.13
N LEU A 48 1.76 1.41 5.28
CA LEU A 48 3.05 0.75 5.48
C LEU A 48 2.95 -0.79 5.42
N PRO A 49 2.13 -1.48 6.24
CA PRO A 49 1.99 -2.93 6.15
C PRO A 49 1.36 -3.36 4.82
N TYR A 50 0.46 -2.55 4.24
CA TYR A 50 -0.07 -2.83 2.91
C TYR A 50 1.03 -2.84 1.83
N THR A 51 1.85 -1.78 1.76
CA THR A 51 3.02 -1.71 0.85
C THR A 51 4.00 -2.85 1.11
N GLY A 52 4.25 -3.15 2.39
CA GLY A 52 5.10 -4.26 2.83
C GLY A 52 4.61 -5.62 2.38
N ALA A 53 3.29 -5.85 2.34
CA ALA A 53 2.71 -7.08 1.82
C ALA A 53 3.05 -7.27 0.33
N PHE A 54 2.92 -6.24 -0.49
CA PHE A 54 3.28 -6.31 -1.91
C PHE A 54 4.79 -6.42 -2.15
N TYR A 55 5.60 -5.81 -1.28
CA TYR A 55 7.05 -6.04 -1.25
C TYR A 55 7.38 -7.51 -0.98
N ALA A 56 6.83 -8.10 0.09
CA ALA A 56 7.07 -9.49 0.46
C ALA A 56 6.51 -10.46 -0.59
N ALA A 57 5.35 -10.16 -1.17
CA ALA A 57 4.78 -10.91 -2.27
C ALA A 57 5.70 -10.91 -3.49
N ALA A 58 6.27 -9.75 -3.87
CA ALA A 58 7.24 -9.69 -4.95
C ALA A 58 8.49 -10.52 -4.64
N ARG A 59 8.98 -10.51 -3.40
CA ARG A 59 10.13 -11.34 -2.96
C ARG A 59 9.87 -12.84 -3.11
N LEU A 60 8.63 -13.28 -2.87
CA LEU A 60 8.26 -14.70 -2.95
C LEU A 60 7.94 -15.14 -4.38
N PHE A 61 7.13 -14.36 -5.10
CA PHE A 61 6.44 -14.82 -6.30
C PHE A 61 6.97 -14.22 -7.61
N SER A 62 7.88 -13.25 -7.57
CA SER A 62 8.49 -12.76 -8.81
C SER A 62 9.67 -13.62 -9.24
N SER A 63 9.87 -13.75 -10.54
CA SER A 63 11.03 -14.43 -11.15
C SER A 63 11.72 -13.47 -12.12
N PRO A 64 12.55 -12.53 -11.64
CA PRO A 64 13.24 -11.59 -12.50
C PRO A 64 14.45 -12.25 -13.17
N GLU A 65 14.40 -12.45 -14.49
CA GLU A 65 15.52 -13.03 -15.27
C GLU A 65 16.74 -12.11 -15.38
N ALA A 66 16.54 -10.79 -15.26
CA ALA A 66 17.57 -9.76 -15.26
C ALA A 66 17.21 -8.67 -14.23
N LEU A 67 18.15 -7.79 -13.90
CA LEU A 67 17.90 -6.67 -12.97
C LEU A 67 16.70 -5.82 -13.47
N PRO A 68 15.54 -5.86 -12.77
CA PRO A 68 14.35 -5.16 -13.24
C PRO A 68 14.55 -3.65 -13.20
N ASN A 69 13.99 -2.95 -14.19
CA ASN A 69 13.89 -1.50 -14.14
C ASN A 69 12.98 -1.06 -12.97
N MET A 70 13.17 0.17 -12.49
CA MET A 70 12.37 0.73 -11.38
C MET A 70 11.01 1.27 -11.81
N ARG A 71 10.60 1.11 -13.08
CA ARG A 71 9.41 1.75 -13.64
C ARG A 71 8.14 1.44 -12.85
N ALA A 72 7.97 0.20 -12.39
CA ALA A 72 6.80 -0.17 -11.59
C ALA A 72 6.75 0.61 -10.27
N ALA A 73 7.90 0.82 -9.64
CA ALA A 73 7.99 1.60 -8.41
C ALA A 73 7.75 3.10 -8.68
N ASP A 74 8.37 3.65 -9.73
CA ASP A 74 8.23 5.06 -10.09
C ASP A 74 6.78 5.40 -10.48
N VAL A 75 6.14 4.54 -11.30
CA VAL A 75 4.71 4.67 -11.67
C VAL A 75 3.83 4.51 -10.44
N GLY A 76 4.13 3.54 -9.56
CA GLY A 76 3.39 3.34 -8.33
C GLY A 76 3.41 4.57 -7.42
N LEU A 77 4.61 5.15 -7.21
CA LEU A 77 4.78 6.35 -6.42
C LEU A 77 4.09 7.56 -7.06
N GLY A 78 4.24 7.75 -8.37
CA GLY A 78 3.54 8.81 -9.10
C GLY A 78 2.03 8.71 -8.98
N LEU A 79 1.47 7.51 -9.17
CA LEU A 79 0.05 7.25 -9.04
C LEU A 79 -0.45 7.52 -7.62
N PHE A 80 0.28 7.09 -6.60
CA PHE A 80 -0.02 7.37 -5.20
C PHE A 80 -0.08 8.87 -4.93
N LEU A 81 0.97 9.61 -5.31
CA LEU A 81 1.06 11.05 -5.05
C LEU A 81 0.00 11.85 -5.79
N VAL A 82 -0.21 11.57 -7.09
CA VAL A 82 -1.21 12.27 -7.89
C VAL A 82 -2.61 11.99 -7.36
N SER A 83 -2.92 10.74 -7.01
CA SER A 83 -4.23 10.39 -6.47
C SER A 83 -4.50 11.07 -5.12
N LEU A 84 -3.48 11.11 -4.25
CA LEU A 84 -3.58 11.80 -2.96
C LEU A 84 -3.81 13.30 -3.15
N LEU A 85 -3.03 13.94 -4.04
CA LEU A 85 -3.18 15.36 -4.35
C LEU A 85 -4.54 15.69 -4.97
N LEU A 86 -5.04 14.85 -5.87
CA LEU A 86 -6.38 15.02 -6.45
C LEU A 86 -7.47 14.89 -5.37
N SER A 87 -7.33 13.95 -4.44
CA SER A 87 -8.28 13.79 -3.33
C SER A 87 -8.28 15.01 -2.40
N LEU A 88 -7.10 15.53 -2.05
CA LEU A 88 -6.96 16.74 -1.23
C LEU A 88 -7.45 18.00 -1.98
N GLY A 89 -7.25 18.05 -3.30
CA GLY A 89 -7.78 19.14 -4.14
C GLY A 89 -9.30 19.16 -4.18
N LEU A 90 -9.95 17.99 -4.27
CA LEU A 90 -11.41 17.88 -4.19
C LEU A 90 -11.94 18.37 -2.85
N ASP A 91 -11.31 17.95 -1.75
CA ASP A 91 -11.66 18.40 -0.40
C ASP A 91 -11.53 19.93 -0.26
N ALA A 92 -10.43 20.51 -0.76
CA ALA A 92 -10.22 21.95 -0.79
C ALA A 92 -11.26 22.72 -1.64
N TRP A 93 -11.91 22.08 -2.61
CA TRP A 93 -13.01 22.64 -3.40
C TRP A 93 -14.40 22.41 -2.79
N GLY A 94 -14.49 21.84 -1.58
CA GLY A 94 -15.75 21.60 -0.87
C GLY A 94 -16.41 20.26 -1.19
N PHE A 95 -15.75 19.40 -1.98
CA PHE A 95 -16.12 17.99 -2.09
C PHE A 95 -15.43 17.25 -0.94
N ALA A 96 -15.94 17.44 0.28
CA ALA A 96 -15.41 16.73 1.43
C ALA A 96 -15.74 15.23 1.31
N PRO A 97 -14.83 14.31 1.70
CA PRO A 97 -15.06 12.86 1.65
C PRO A 97 -16.31 12.41 2.39
N GLU A 98 -16.71 13.13 3.44
CA GLU A 98 -17.92 12.87 4.23
C GLU A 98 -19.19 13.26 3.49
N LEU A 99 -19.12 14.26 2.60
CA LEU A 99 -20.27 14.78 1.84
C LEU A 99 -20.45 14.04 0.52
N VAL A 100 -19.36 13.77 -0.19
CA VAL A 100 -19.39 13.13 -1.52
C VAL A 100 -18.36 12.00 -1.59
N PRO A 101 -18.53 10.88 -0.85
CA PRO A 101 -17.55 9.79 -0.81
C PRO A 101 -17.22 9.23 -2.20
N ALA A 102 -18.22 9.17 -3.09
CA ALA A 102 -18.06 8.68 -4.46
C ALA A 102 -17.05 9.50 -5.29
N ALA A 103 -16.89 10.81 -5.01
CA ALA A 103 -15.94 11.66 -5.71
C ALA A 103 -14.48 11.30 -5.41
N HIS A 104 -14.22 10.62 -4.29
CA HIS A 104 -12.89 10.20 -3.83
C HIS A 104 -12.58 8.73 -4.13
N ALA A 105 -13.55 7.95 -4.63
CA ALA A 105 -13.41 6.51 -4.81
C ALA A 105 -12.26 6.18 -5.79
N LEU A 106 -12.16 6.92 -6.90
CA LEU A 106 -11.13 6.71 -7.91
C LEU A 106 -9.73 7.01 -7.35
N GLN A 107 -9.61 8.05 -6.54
CA GLN A 107 -8.38 8.48 -5.90
C GLN A 107 -7.95 7.49 -4.82
N ALA A 108 -8.90 6.96 -4.03
CA ALA A 108 -8.62 5.89 -3.08
C ALA A 108 -8.08 4.65 -3.79
N ILE A 109 -8.69 4.22 -4.90
CA ILE A 109 -8.19 3.12 -5.73
C ILE A 109 -6.77 3.43 -6.21
N GLY A 110 -6.51 4.63 -6.71
CA GLY A 110 -5.20 5.07 -7.16
C GLY A 110 -4.14 5.05 -6.06
N VAL A 111 -4.47 5.47 -4.83
CA VAL A 111 -3.60 5.38 -3.66
C VAL A 111 -3.20 3.93 -3.39
N PHE A 112 -4.16 3.02 -3.27
CA PHE A 112 -3.89 1.61 -2.97
C PHE A 112 -3.19 0.87 -4.12
N ALA A 113 -3.55 1.15 -5.37
CA ALA A 113 -2.87 0.60 -6.53
C ALA A 113 -1.42 1.10 -6.62
N GLY A 114 -1.20 2.40 -6.36
CA GLY A 114 0.11 3.03 -6.37
C GLY A 114 1.05 2.43 -5.32
N LEU A 115 0.58 2.30 -4.08
CA LEU A 115 1.34 1.67 -2.99
C LEU A 115 1.66 0.19 -3.27
N ALA A 116 0.72 -0.56 -3.85
CA ALA A 116 0.93 -1.95 -4.24
C ALA A 116 2.03 -2.07 -5.31
N LEU A 117 1.96 -1.25 -6.37
CA LEU A 117 2.96 -1.20 -7.43
C LEU A 117 4.34 -0.77 -6.90
N PHE A 118 4.36 0.20 -5.99
CA PHE A 118 5.57 0.67 -5.34
C PHE A 118 6.26 -0.44 -4.55
N GLY A 119 5.53 -1.08 -3.63
CA GLY A 119 6.04 -2.21 -2.84
C GLY A 119 6.51 -3.35 -3.73
N TRP A 120 5.70 -3.73 -4.71
CA TRP A 120 6.03 -4.79 -5.66
C TRP A 120 7.31 -4.49 -6.47
N GLY A 121 7.42 -3.28 -7.03
CA GLY A 121 8.57 -2.86 -7.83
C GLY A 121 9.88 -2.92 -7.03
N ILE A 122 9.86 -2.44 -5.79
CA ILE A 122 11.01 -2.54 -4.89
C ILE A 122 11.34 -4.00 -4.59
N GLY A 123 10.34 -4.81 -4.24
CA GLY A 123 10.56 -6.22 -3.89
C GLY A 123 11.17 -7.02 -5.04
N ARG A 124 10.72 -6.80 -6.28
CA ARG A 124 11.28 -7.41 -7.50
C ARG A 124 12.75 -7.06 -7.68
N ARG A 125 13.09 -5.77 -7.59
CA ARG A 125 14.47 -5.30 -7.76
C ARG A 125 15.36 -5.82 -6.64
N SER A 126 14.88 -5.79 -5.40
CA SER A 126 15.60 -6.40 -4.28
C SER A 126 15.86 -7.89 -4.53
N LYS A 127 14.89 -8.66 -5.06
CA LYS A 127 15.05 -10.11 -5.31
C LYS A 127 16.18 -10.40 -6.28
N ALA A 128 16.20 -9.67 -7.40
CA ALA A 128 17.26 -9.78 -8.39
C ALA A 128 18.65 -9.41 -7.82
N MET A 129 18.73 -8.40 -6.96
CA MET A 129 20.01 -7.99 -6.35
C MET A 129 20.52 -9.00 -5.31
N SER A 130 19.64 -9.70 -4.60
CA SER A 130 20.05 -10.66 -3.56
C SER A 130 20.36 -12.06 -4.09
N GLY A 131 20.21 -12.32 -5.39
CA GLY A 131 20.49 -13.64 -6.01
C GLY A 131 19.68 -14.79 -5.42
N THR A 132 18.52 -14.49 -4.82
CA THR A 132 17.61 -15.48 -4.24
C THR A 132 16.62 -15.91 -5.31
N ASP A 133 16.99 -16.94 -6.07
CA ASP A 133 16.07 -17.71 -6.90
C ASP A 133 15.46 -18.88 -6.10
#